data_AF-A0A9E4VCU3-F1
#
_entry.id   AF-A0A9E4VCU3-F1
#
_cell.length_a   1.000
_cell.length_b   1.000
_cell.length_c   1.000
_cell.angle_alpha   90.00
_cell.angle_beta   90.00
_cell.angle_gamma   90.00
#
_symmetry.space_group_name_H-M   'P 1'
#
loop_
_entity.id
_entity.type
_entity.pdbx_description
1 polymer ?
#
loop_
_entity_poly.entity_id
_entity_poly.type
_entity_poly.pdbx_seq_one_letter_code
_entity_poly.pdbx_strand_id
1 'polypeptide(L)'
;MRFSRMVSKTLRSDPPDAETASHRLLLRAGLIHQVAAGIYAYLPLALRSLRKIENIIRDEMDAAGGQELMLPALQPQELWEQTGRKEAFGDNMFSLEDRRGRPMVLAPTHEEVITNVVKANVQSYRDLPLILYQIQTKFRDEARPRAGLVRVREFDMKDAYSFNADEASLEESYQAMAQAYRNIFRRCGLPVLMAEADSGAIGGKDSHEFLLATETGEDTVITCTSCSYTANAEKAESTYPEVPAEPEQALEEVSTPGIKTIAGLAEFLDVPESKTLKAVFYMSDGEPVFVTIRGDLEVNEVKLRNALQSNDLRLAEDHEVKAAGLVAGSASAIGLTGIKRVADVSITSGGNFVVGANKPDTHFKGANYPRDFQADIVTDIALAQPGQLCPRCGHILESIKGIEVGHIFKLGTFFSETLDAYFLDSEGQRRPIIMGCYGIGVGRLLAAAVEQNNDEQGIVFPVPVAPYQAHLVGLNIA
;
A
#
# COMPACT_ATOMS: atom_id res chain seq x y z
N MET A 1 32.37 8.21 -23.79
CA MET A 1 33.09 8.50 -22.53
C MET A 1 34.23 7.50 -22.40
N ARG A 2 35.45 7.92 -22.02
CA ARG A 2 36.56 6.97 -21.76
C ARG A 2 36.41 6.41 -20.34
N PHE A 3 36.49 5.09 -20.18
CA PHE A 3 36.35 4.45 -18.87
C PHE A 3 37.42 4.92 -17.87
N SER A 4 38.66 5.16 -18.33
CA SER A 4 39.76 5.69 -17.50
C SER A 4 39.54 7.07 -16.90
N ARG A 5 38.52 7.82 -17.35
CA ARG A 5 38.14 9.13 -16.81
C ARG A 5 36.83 9.08 -16.02
N MET A 6 36.25 7.90 -15.84
CA MET A 6 34.98 7.72 -15.15
C MET A 6 35.20 7.54 -13.65
N VAL A 7 34.41 8.24 -12.84
CA VAL A 7 34.36 8.03 -11.39
C VAL A 7 33.40 6.88 -11.11
N SER A 8 33.85 5.65 -11.39
CA SER A 8 33.15 4.40 -11.08
C SER A 8 34.20 3.31 -10.95
N LYS A 9 34.11 2.50 -9.89
CA LYS A 9 34.98 1.35 -9.67
C LYS A 9 34.12 0.13 -9.38
N THR A 10 34.43 -0.98 -10.04
CA THR A 10 33.76 -2.24 -9.79
C THR A 10 34.33 -2.94 -8.57
N LEU A 11 33.50 -3.74 -7.90
CA LEU A 11 33.92 -4.59 -6.79
C LEU A 11 34.05 -6.04 -7.24
N ARG A 12 35.08 -6.73 -6.75
CA ARG A 12 35.32 -8.13 -7.07
C ARG A 12 34.37 -9.08 -6.33
N SER A 13 34.04 -8.76 -5.08
CA SER A 13 33.14 -9.52 -4.22
C SER A 13 31.86 -8.74 -3.93
N ASP A 14 30.82 -9.47 -3.56
CA ASP A 14 29.57 -8.89 -3.08
C ASP A 14 29.80 -8.10 -1.78
N PRO A 15 29.19 -6.90 -1.63
CA PRO A 15 29.11 -6.22 -0.34
C PRO A 15 28.34 -7.09 0.67
N PRO A 16 28.83 -7.22 1.91
CA PRO A 16 28.24 -8.12 2.90
C PRO A 16 26.82 -7.71 3.34
N ASP A 17 26.51 -6.41 3.31
CA ASP A 17 25.24 -5.86 3.80
C ASP A 17 24.16 -5.75 2.70
N ALA A 18 24.40 -6.34 1.52
CA ALA A 18 23.49 -6.25 0.37
C ALA A 18 22.67 -7.55 0.19
N GLU A 19 21.41 -7.50 0.62
CA GLU A 19 20.51 -8.66 0.61
C GLU A 19 19.88 -8.95 -0.77
N THR A 20 19.41 -7.93 -1.49
CA THR A 20 18.75 -8.10 -2.79
C THR A 20 19.74 -8.12 -3.95
N ALA A 21 19.36 -8.79 -5.04
CA ALA A 21 20.20 -8.89 -6.25
C ALA A 21 20.49 -7.49 -6.83
N SER A 22 19.47 -6.65 -6.94
CA SER A 22 19.59 -5.27 -7.41
C SER A 22 20.55 -4.45 -6.55
N HIS A 23 20.42 -4.47 -5.22
CA HIS A 23 21.30 -3.71 -4.33
C HIS A 23 22.76 -4.12 -4.49
N ARG A 24 23.01 -5.43 -4.47
CA ARG A 24 24.34 -6.03 -4.63
C ARG A 24 24.97 -5.67 -5.97
N LEU A 25 24.21 -5.79 -7.06
CA LEU A 25 24.69 -5.51 -8.41
C LEU A 25 24.93 -4.01 -8.65
N LEU A 26 24.05 -3.14 -8.16
CA LEU A 26 24.22 -1.69 -8.26
C LEU A 26 25.50 -1.21 -7.54
N LEU A 27 25.82 -1.79 -6.38
CA LEU A 27 27.07 -1.51 -5.69
C LEU A 27 28.28 -2.09 -6.43
N ARG A 28 28.22 -3.36 -6.84
CA ARG A 28 29.34 -4.04 -7.53
C ARG A 28 29.72 -3.44 -8.85
N ALA A 29 28.73 -2.98 -9.61
CA ALA A 29 28.95 -2.32 -10.90
C ALA A 29 29.37 -0.84 -10.75
N GLY A 30 29.50 -0.33 -9.51
CA GLY A 30 29.89 1.05 -9.24
C GLY A 30 28.85 2.04 -9.76
N LEU A 31 27.57 1.70 -9.64
CA LEU A 31 26.43 2.54 -10.04
C LEU A 31 25.98 3.45 -8.90
N ILE A 32 26.01 2.96 -7.65
CA ILE A 32 25.61 3.73 -6.47
C ILE A 32 26.68 3.67 -5.38
N HIS A 33 26.66 4.66 -4.49
CA HIS A 33 27.48 4.67 -3.28
C HIS A 33 26.62 5.08 -2.09
N GLN A 34 26.64 4.29 -1.03
CA GLN A 34 25.87 4.60 0.18
C GLN A 34 26.60 5.66 1.01
N VAL A 35 25.94 6.80 1.24
CA VAL A 35 26.45 7.91 2.05
C VAL A 35 26.05 7.72 3.52
N ALA A 36 24.81 7.26 3.75
CA ALA A 36 24.28 6.88 5.05
C ALA A 36 23.17 5.82 4.89
N ALA A 37 22.62 5.30 5.99
CA ALA A 37 21.48 4.39 5.94
C ALA A 37 20.32 4.99 5.12
N GLY A 38 19.95 4.34 4.02
CA GLY A 38 18.91 4.80 3.10
C GLY A 38 19.23 6.06 2.29
N ILE A 39 20.49 6.50 2.22
CA ILE A 39 20.89 7.71 1.48
C ILE A 39 22.04 7.34 0.54
N TYR A 40 21.81 7.52 -0.76
CA TYR A 40 22.72 7.05 -1.82
C TYR A 40 23.13 8.18 -2.76
N ALA A 41 24.41 8.22 -3.11
CA ALA A 41 24.91 8.98 -4.24
C ALA A 41 24.77 8.16 -5.52
N TYR A 42 24.16 8.74 -6.55
CA TYR A 42 24.11 8.17 -7.89
C TYR A 42 25.41 8.47 -8.66
N LEU A 43 26.19 7.44 -8.96
CA LEU A 43 27.44 7.57 -9.72
C LEU A 43 27.14 7.76 -11.22
N PRO A 44 28.13 8.14 -12.07
CA PRO A 44 27.88 8.54 -13.45
C PRO A 44 27.12 7.54 -14.32
N LEU A 45 27.24 6.24 -14.06
CA LEU A 45 26.47 5.21 -14.78
C LEU A 45 25.01 5.21 -14.35
N ALA A 46 24.72 5.16 -13.04
CA ALA A 46 23.35 5.22 -12.54
C ALA A 46 22.65 6.51 -12.97
N LEU A 47 23.31 7.66 -12.80
CA LEU A 47 22.72 8.95 -13.17
C LEU A 47 22.34 9.03 -14.66
N ARG A 48 23.12 8.39 -15.54
CA ARG A 48 22.75 8.30 -16.97
C ARG A 48 21.51 7.44 -17.20
N SER A 49 21.39 6.32 -16.50
CA SER A 49 20.20 5.46 -16.56
C SER A 49 18.97 6.15 -15.96
N LEU A 50 19.11 6.81 -14.81
CA LEU A 50 18.04 7.59 -14.18
C LEU A 50 17.52 8.67 -15.12
N ARG A 51 18.40 9.48 -15.74
CA ARG A 51 17.98 10.50 -16.73
C ARG A 51 17.23 9.91 -17.92
N LYS A 52 17.58 8.70 -18.37
CA LYS A 52 16.84 8.01 -19.43
C LYS A 52 15.45 7.59 -18.97
N ILE A 53 15.34 7.08 -17.75
CA ILE A 53 14.06 6.76 -17.11
C ILE A 53 13.21 8.03 -16.96
N GLU A 54 13.76 9.11 -16.42
CA GLU A 54 13.08 10.39 -16.30
C GLU A 54 12.58 10.92 -17.65
N ASN A 55 13.38 10.80 -18.72
CA ASN A 55 12.94 11.22 -20.04
C ASN A 55 11.79 10.36 -20.59
N ILE A 56 11.82 9.04 -20.35
CA ILE A 56 10.68 8.16 -20.69
C ILE A 56 9.44 8.61 -19.92
N ILE A 57 9.59 8.93 -18.63
CA ILE A 57 8.50 9.44 -17.80
C ILE A 57 7.96 10.75 -18.38
N ARG A 58 8.82 11.75 -18.65
CA ARG A 58 8.42 13.03 -19.25
C ARG A 58 7.65 12.84 -20.55
N ASP A 59 8.20 12.06 -21.49
CA ASP A 59 7.57 11.79 -22.77
C ASP A 59 6.12 11.29 -22.63
N GLU A 60 5.87 10.36 -21.70
CA GLU A 60 4.54 9.76 -21.49
C GLU A 60 3.61 10.66 -20.67
N MET A 61 4.15 11.44 -19.73
CA MET A 61 3.37 12.43 -18.97
C MET A 61 2.93 13.59 -19.87
N ASP A 62 3.82 14.13 -20.70
CA ASP A 62 3.52 15.18 -21.67
C ASP A 62 2.50 14.69 -22.71
N ALA A 63 2.64 13.46 -23.19
CA ALA A 63 1.69 12.84 -24.11
C ALA A 63 0.29 12.66 -23.49
N ALA A 64 0.21 12.51 -22.16
CA ALA A 64 -1.03 12.44 -21.41
C ALA A 64 -1.61 13.83 -21.06
N GLY A 65 -1.02 14.92 -21.55
CA GLY A 65 -1.45 16.29 -21.25
C GLY A 65 -0.92 16.86 -19.94
N GLY A 66 0.08 16.20 -19.34
CA GLY A 66 0.77 16.66 -18.14
C GLY A 66 1.62 17.90 -18.41
N GLN A 67 1.74 18.76 -17.42
CA GLN A 67 2.62 19.94 -17.43
C GLN A 67 3.67 19.79 -16.33
N GLU A 68 4.95 19.75 -16.71
CA GLU A 68 6.06 19.68 -15.74
C GLU A 68 6.25 21.02 -15.02
N LEU A 69 6.34 20.97 -13.70
CA LEU A 69 6.70 22.08 -12.83
C LEU A 69 7.70 21.62 -11.76
N MET A 70 8.10 22.52 -10.86
CA MET A 70 9.02 22.21 -9.77
C MET A 70 8.55 22.87 -8.48
N LEU A 71 8.22 22.06 -7.48
CA LEU A 71 7.81 22.51 -6.16
C LEU A 71 8.97 22.44 -5.16
N PRO A 72 8.98 23.30 -4.12
CA PRO A 72 10.04 23.28 -3.12
C PRO A 72 10.03 21.98 -2.30
N ALA A 73 11.23 21.46 -2.01
CA ALA A 73 11.43 20.35 -1.08
C ALA A 73 11.31 20.80 0.39
N LEU A 74 11.72 22.04 0.68
CA LEU A 74 11.60 22.63 2.01
C LEU A 74 10.26 23.37 2.08
N GLN A 75 9.37 22.93 2.98
CA GLN A 75 8.01 23.44 3.07
C GLN A 75 7.69 23.95 4.48
N PRO A 76 6.84 24.98 4.60
CA PRO A 76 6.32 25.41 5.90
C PRO A 76 5.49 24.30 6.55
N GLN A 77 5.74 24.01 7.82
CA GLN A 77 5.01 22.96 8.56
C GLN A 77 3.52 23.27 8.66
N GLU A 78 3.15 24.55 8.69
CA GLU A 78 1.78 25.03 8.87
C GLU A 78 0.82 24.54 7.75
N LEU A 79 1.34 24.19 6.57
CA LEU A 79 0.52 23.60 5.51
C LEU A 79 0.11 22.15 5.81
N TRP A 80 0.99 21.40 6.47
CA TRP A 80 0.76 20.01 6.85
C TRP A 80 -0.09 19.89 8.11
N GLU A 81 -0.01 20.88 8.99
CA GLU A 81 -0.90 21.01 10.15
C GLU A 81 -2.34 21.28 9.71
N GLN A 82 -2.55 22.12 8.68
CA GLN A 82 -3.89 22.39 8.13
C GLN A 82 -4.59 21.12 7.63
N THR A 83 -3.84 20.21 7.00
CA THR A 83 -4.37 18.93 6.53
C THR A 83 -4.38 17.84 7.60
N GLY A 84 -3.90 18.11 8.82
CA GLY A 84 -3.70 17.11 9.87
C GLY A 84 -2.65 16.05 9.53
N ARG A 85 -1.95 16.19 8.40
CA ARG A 85 -0.96 15.21 7.93
C ARG A 85 0.37 15.34 8.65
N LYS A 86 0.64 16.45 9.35
CA LYS A 86 1.82 16.56 10.22
C LYS A 86 1.79 15.49 11.32
N GLU A 87 0.65 15.33 12.00
CA GLU A 87 0.45 14.28 13.00
C GLU A 87 0.38 12.91 12.34
N ALA A 88 -0.38 12.75 11.24
CA ALA A 88 -0.58 11.46 10.59
C ALA A 88 0.73 10.83 10.07
N PHE A 89 1.68 11.64 9.57
CA PHE A 89 2.99 11.13 9.17
C PHE A 89 3.92 10.80 10.35
N GLY A 90 3.71 11.43 11.51
CA GLY A 90 4.52 11.22 12.71
C GLY A 90 6.02 11.31 12.45
N ASP A 91 6.75 10.30 12.91
CA ASP A 91 8.21 10.21 12.82
C ASP A 91 8.73 10.01 11.39
N ASN A 92 7.89 9.63 10.42
CA ASN A 92 8.31 9.47 9.03
C ASN A 92 8.57 10.83 8.34
N MET A 93 8.17 11.95 8.94
CA MET A 93 8.36 13.29 8.39
C MET A 93 9.56 14.00 9.02
N PHE A 94 10.59 14.23 8.20
CA PHE A 94 11.71 15.10 8.60
C PHE A 94 11.20 16.51 8.92
N SER A 95 11.37 16.90 10.18
CA SER A 95 11.02 18.22 10.69
C SER A 95 12.30 18.97 11.07
N LEU A 96 12.35 20.27 10.79
CA LEU A 96 13.49 21.13 11.07
C LEU A 96 13.03 22.55 11.41
N GLU A 97 13.92 23.34 11.98
CA GLU A 97 13.64 24.73 12.34
C GLU A 97 14.59 25.65 11.57
N ASP A 98 14.05 26.72 10.97
CA ASP A 98 14.88 27.72 10.31
C ASP A 98 15.63 28.61 11.33
N ARG A 99 16.56 29.45 10.85
CA ARG A 99 17.35 30.34 11.73
C ARG A 99 16.52 31.36 12.53
N ARG A 100 15.24 31.53 12.20
CA ARG A 100 14.31 32.48 12.83
C ARG A 100 13.30 31.77 13.74
N GLY A 101 13.44 30.47 13.92
CA GLY A 101 12.57 29.67 14.76
C GLY A 101 11.29 29.19 14.08
N ARG A 102 11.24 29.18 12.75
CA ARG A 102 10.04 28.73 12.02
C ARG A 102 10.10 27.22 11.79
N PRO A 103 9.04 26.47 12.11
CA PRO A 103 8.97 25.05 11.84
C PRO A 103 8.82 24.80 10.33
N MET A 104 9.67 23.92 9.82
CA MET A 104 9.71 23.53 8.42
C MET A 104 9.73 22.01 8.34
N VAL A 105 9.41 21.48 7.17
CA VAL A 105 9.49 20.05 6.87
C VAL A 105 10.22 19.84 5.55
N LEU A 106 10.90 18.69 5.43
CA LEU A 106 11.34 18.20 4.12
C LEU A 106 10.24 17.34 3.53
N ALA A 107 9.83 17.65 2.31
CA ALA A 107 8.65 17.11 1.66
C ALA A 107 8.72 15.58 1.44
N PRO A 108 7.86 14.78 2.08
CA PRO A 108 7.69 13.37 1.72
C PRO A 108 6.81 13.17 0.48
N THR A 109 6.01 14.18 0.14
CA THR A 109 5.09 14.34 -1.00
C THR A 109 4.63 15.81 -1.05
N HIS A 110 3.73 16.19 -1.97
CA HIS A 110 3.45 17.58 -2.31
C HIS A 110 1.97 17.96 -2.45
N GLU A 111 1.01 17.16 -1.98
CA GLU A 111 -0.44 17.46 -2.13
C GLU A 111 -0.83 18.86 -1.60
N GLU A 112 -0.28 19.28 -0.46
CA GLU A 112 -0.57 20.57 0.18
C GLU A 112 -0.09 21.74 -0.68
N VAL A 113 1.16 21.67 -1.14
CA VAL A 113 1.81 22.77 -1.87
C VAL A 113 1.18 22.91 -3.25
N ILE A 114 0.94 21.80 -3.96
CA ILE A 114 0.32 21.87 -5.28
C ILE A 114 -1.13 22.38 -5.21
N THR A 115 -1.88 22.01 -4.17
CA THR A 115 -3.25 22.51 -3.95
C THR A 115 -3.26 24.03 -3.77
N ASN A 116 -2.29 24.58 -3.03
CA ASN A 116 -2.13 26.03 -2.89
C ASN A 116 -1.75 26.73 -4.20
N VAL A 117 -0.88 26.11 -5.01
CA VAL A 117 -0.54 26.64 -6.34
C VAL A 117 -1.80 26.68 -7.22
N VAL A 118 -2.58 25.60 -7.24
CA VAL A 118 -3.80 25.53 -8.04
C VAL A 118 -4.86 26.51 -7.54
N LYS A 119 -5.07 26.62 -6.23
CA LYS A 119 -5.96 27.61 -5.62
C LYS A 119 -5.69 29.04 -6.10
N ALA A 120 -4.42 29.39 -6.30
CA ALA A 120 -4.02 30.72 -6.75
C ALA A 120 -4.25 30.97 -8.25
N ASN A 121 -4.33 29.90 -9.07
CA ASN A 121 -4.30 29.98 -10.53
C ASN A 121 -5.56 29.47 -11.24
N VAL A 122 -6.42 28.71 -10.55
CA VAL A 122 -7.68 28.18 -11.07
C VAL A 122 -8.84 28.92 -10.42
N GLN A 123 -9.73 29.48 -11.25
CA GLN A 123 -10.89 30.24 -10.77
C GLN A 123 -12.21 29.74 -11.36
N SER A 124 -12.18 29.13 -12.55
CA SER A 124 -13.37 28.70 -13.28
C SER A 124 -13.24 27.26 -13.76
N TYR A 125 -14.38 26.61 -14.01
CA TYR A 125 -14.44 25.29 -14.63
C TYR A 125 -13.72 25.23 -15.99
N ARG A 126 -13.53 26.38 -16.65
CA ARG A 126 -12.80 26.50 -17.93
C ARG A 126 -11.29 26.32 -17.79
N ASP A 127 -10.77 26.46 -16.58
CA ASP A 127 -9.35 26.22 -16.28
C ASP A 127 -9.08 24.73 -16.02
N LEU A 128 -10.11 23.88 -16.00
CA LEU A 128 -10.05 22.45 -15.68
C LEU A 128 -10.47 21.60 -16.90
N PRO A 129 -9.96 20.35 -17.04
CA PRO A 129 -9.01 19.70 -16.14
C PRO A 129 -7.55 20.11 -16.36
N LEU A 130 -6.72 19.86 -15.35
CA LEU A 130 -5.27 20.03 -15.39
C LEU A 130 -4.58 18.78 -14.87
N ILE A 131 -3.44 18.41 -15.45
CA ILE A 131 -2.49 17.44 -14.90
C ILE A 131 -1.15 18.14 -14.73
N LEU A 132 -0.69 18.27 -13.50
CA LEU A 132 0.57 18.91 -13.15
C LEU A 132 1.50 17.86 -12.56
N TYR A 133 2.78 17.83 -12.95
CA TYR A 133 3.72 16.86 -12.40
C TYR A 133 5.11 17.45 -12.18
N GLN A 134 5.92 16.77 -11.38
CA GLN A 134 7.33 17.08 -11.21
C GLN A 134 8.13 15.79 -11.10
N ILE A 135 9.44 15.87 -11.33
CA ILE A 135 10.40 14.84 -10.95
C ILE A 135 11.34 15.48 -9.94
N GLN A 136 11.19 15.12 -8.66
CA GLN A 136 11.79 15.86 -7.56
C GLN A 136 12.12 14.96 -6.36
N THR A 137 13.18 15.32 -5.64
CA THR A 137 13.69 14.60 -4.46
C THR A 137 12.79 14.72 -3.24
N LYS A 138 12.33 13.58 -2.75
CA LYS A 138 11.50 13.38 -1.56
C LYS A 138 12.33 12.90 -0.37
N PHE A 139 11.81 13.19 0.83
CA PHE A 139 12.41 12.81 2.09
C PHE A 139 11.41 12.08 2.98
N ARG A 140 11.72 10.86 3.42
CA ARG A 140 10.93 10.09 4.38
C ARG A 140 11.88 9.50 5.41
N ASP A 141 11.72 9.77 6.70
CA ASP A 141 12.62 9.22 7.73
C ASP A 141 12.26 7.77 8.06
N GLU A 142 12.39 6.92 7.05
CA GLU A 142 12.10 5.50 7.13
C GLU A 142 12.93 4.85 8.24
N ALA A 143 12.23 4.25 9.21
CA ALA A 143 12.87 3.66 10.39
C ALA A 143 13.84 2.51 10.03
N ARG A 144 13.56 1.80 8.93
CA ARG A 144 14.38 0.68 8.45
C ARG A 144 14.60 0.72 6.94
N PRO A 145 15.49 1.59 6.43
CA PRO A 145 15.84 1.61 5.02
C PRO A 145 16.55 0.31 4.62
N ARG A 146 16.13 -0.31 3.53
CA ARG A 146 16.60 -1.64 3.11
C ARG A 146 16.53 -1.84 1.59
N ALA A 147 17.15 -2.91 1.11
CA ALA A 147 17.12 -3.32 -0.29
C ALA A 147 17.64 -2.25 -1.29
N GLY A 148 18.67 -1.50 -0.90
CA GLY A 148 19.31 -0.53 -1.79
C GLY A 148 18.39 0.65 -2.12
N LEU A 149 18.07 0.82 -3.40
CA LEU A 149 17.21 1.92 -3.89
C LEU A 149 15.71 1.64 -3.76
N VAL A 150 15.31 0.46 -3.25
CA VAL A 150 13.90 0.09 -3.12
C VAL A 150 13.23 0.87 -1.97
N ARG A 151 13.89 0.92 -0.80
CA ARG A 151 13.35 1.58 0.40
C ARG A 151 14.42 2.44 1.07
N VAL A 152 14.29 3.75 0.90
CA VAL A 152 15.31 4.77 1.16
C VAL A 152 14.70 5.98 1.84
N ARG A 153 15.57 6.85 2.41
CA ARG A 153 15.15 8.06 3.11
C ARG A 153 15.17 9.31 2.25
N GLU A 154 16.03 9.33 1.24
CA GLU A 154 16.12 10.39 0.23
C GLU A 154 16.02 9.73 -1.15
N PHE A 155 15.08 10.19 -1.99
CA PHE A 155 14.86 9.60 -3.30
C PHE A 155 14.10 10.49 -4.27
N ASP A 156 14.38 10.32 -5.56
CA ASP A 156 13.62 11.00 -6.60
C ASP A 156 12.32 10.28 -6.89
N MET A 157 11.23 11.05 -6.87
CA MET A 157 9.89 10.60 -7.24
C MET A 157 9.37 11.48 -8.37
N LYS A 158 8.75 10.86 -9.38
CA LYS A 158 7.77 11.57 -10.19
C LYS A 158 6.44 11.54 -9.45
N ASP A 159 5.95 12.69 -9.05
CA ASP A 159 4.62 12.89 -8.48
C ASP A 159 3.81 13.81 -9.39
N ALA A 160 2.58 13.38 -9.70
CA ALA A 160 1.65 14.13 -10.52
C ALA A 160 0.31 14.29 -9.79
N TYR A 161 -0.40 15.34 -10.14
CA TYR A 161 -1.66 15.74 -9.51
C TYR A 161 -2.62 16.20 -10.59
N SER A 162 -3.81 15.59 -10.64
CA SER A 162 -4.89 16.04 -11.51
C SER A 162 -5.88 16.89 -10.72
N PHE A 163 -6.46 17.87 -11.41
CA PHE A 163 -7.44 18.79 -10.88
C PHE A 163 -8.62 18.79 -11.84
N ASN A 164 -9.80 18.48 -11.33
CA ASN A 164 -10.96 18.11 -12.14
C ASN A 164 -12.21 18.83 -11.63
N ALA A 165 -13.12 19.15 -12.54
CA ALA A 165 -14.37 19.83 -12.21
C ALA A 165 -15.43 18.88 -11.62
N ASP A 166 -15.38 17.61 -12.02
CA ASP A 166 -16.32 16.56 -11.61
C ASP A 166 -15.64 15.17 -11.62
N GLU A 167 -16.38 14.17 -11.12
CA GLU A 167 -15.90 12.78 -11.01
C GLU A 167 -15.63 12.13 -12.37
N ALA A 168 -16.34 12.55 -13.44
CA ALA A 168 -16.12 12.01 -14.78
C ALA A 168 -14.77 12.50 -15.34
N SER A 169 -14.48 13.78 -15.17
CA SER A 169 -13.19 14.37 -15.49
C SER A 169 -12.04 13.77 -14.65
N LEU A 170 -12.28 13.46 -13.37
CA LEU A 170 -11.31 12.73 -12.55
C LEU A 170 -11.05 11.32 -13.10
N GLU A 171 -12.09 10.59 -13.50
CA GLU A 171 -11.95 9.26 -14.10
C GLU A 171 -11.14 9.31 -15.40
N GLU A 172 -11.39 10.29 -16.26
CA GLU A 172 -10.60 10.50 -17.49
C GLU A 172 -9.11 10.74 -17.18
N SER A 173 -8.81 11.65 -16.24
CA SER A 173 -7.44 11.91 -15.77
C SER A 173 -6.81 10.65 -15.16
N TYR A 174 -7.56 9.89 -14.37
CA TYR A 174 -7.10 8.66 -13.73
C TYR A 174 -6.74 7.58 -14.76
N GLN A 175 -7.58 7.36 -15.77
CA GLN A 175 -7.31 6.41 -16.85
C GLN A 175 -6.15 6.85 -17.74
N ALA A 176 -6.02 8.16 -18.01
CA ALA A 176 -4.88 8.71 -18.72
C ALA A 176 -3.56 8.42 -17.99
N MET A 177 -3.53 8.60 -16.66
CA MET A 177 -2.37 8.26 -15.83
C MET A 177 -2.10 6.77 -15.77
N ALA A 178 -3.14 5.93 -15.63
CA ALA A 178 -2.98 4.48 -15.66
C ALA A 178 -2.36 4.01 -16.98
N GLN A 179 -2.79 4.58 -18.11
CA GLN A 179 -2.24 4.26 -19.42
C GLN A 179 -0.80 4.78 -19.61
N ALA A 180 -0.51 6.00 -19.17
CA ALA A 180 0.84 6.56 -19.21
C ALA A 180 1.81 5.68 -18.39
N TYR A 181 1.42 5.24 -17.21
CA TYR A 181 2.21 4.35 -16.37
C TYR A 181 2.50 3.01 -17.03
N ARG A 182 1.48 2.36 -17.61
CA ARG A 182 1.67 1.12 -18.39
C ARG A 182 2.68 1.33 -19.53
N ASN A 183 2.64 2.47 -20.22
CA ASN A 183 3.61 2.78 -21.26
C ASN A 183 5.02 3.01 -20.70
N ILE A 184 5.16 3.75 -19.60
CA ILE A 184 6.44 4.01 -18.92
C ILE A 184 7.10 2.68 -18.54
N PHE A 185 6.38 1.80 -17.85
CA PHE A 185 6.92 0.51 -17.41
C PHE A 185 7.29 -0.39 -18.58
N ARG A 186 6.44 -0.46 -19.62
CA ARG A 186 6.73 -1.19 -20.85
C ARG A 186 7.99 -0.65 -21.55
N ARG A 187 8.14 0.67 -21.67
CA ARG A 187 9.33 1.32 -22.25
C ARG A 187 10.59 1.14 -21.41
N CYS A 188 10.44 0.97 -20.10
CA CYS A 188 11.53 0.59 -19.20
C CYS A 188 11.85 -0.91 -19.25
N GLY A 189 11.09 -1.73 -19.97
CA GLY A 189 11.29 -3.17 -20.10
C GLY A 189 10.83 -3.96 -18.86
N LEU A 190 9.78 -3.49 -18.17
CA LEU A 190 9.31 -4.07 -16.91
C LEU A 190 7.90 -4.67 -17.08
N PRO A 191 7.71 -5.97 -16.76
CA PRO A 191 6.40 -6.59 -16.73
C PRO A 191 5.68 -6.24 -15.42
N VAL A 192 5.01 -5.09 -15.41
CA VAL A 192 4.33 -4.56 -14.22
C VAL A 192 2.84 -4.91 -14.25
N LEU A 193 2.34 -5.41 -13.14
CA LEU A 193 0.92 -5.68 -12.88
C LEU A 193 0.28 -4.46 -12.23
N MET A 194 -0.98 -4.20 -12.54
CA MET A 194 -1.78 -3.18 -11.86
C MET A 194 -2.73 -3.90 -10.90
N ALA A 195 -2.68 -3.54 -9.62
CA ALA A 195 -3.46 -4.16 -8.55
C ALA A 195 -4.34 -3.12 -7.86
N GLU A 196 -5.58 -3.48 -7.53
CA GLU A 196 -6.42 -2.69 -6.63
C GLU A 196 -5.76 -2.60 -5.24
N ALA A 197 -5.74 -1.41 -4.64
CA ALA A 197 -5.03 -1.18 -3.39
C ALA A 197 -5.85 -0.30 -2.42
N ASP A 198 -5.48 -0.36 -1.14
CA ASP A 198 -6.03 0.54 -0.13
C ASP A 198 -5.52 1.96 -0.33
N SER A 199 -6.38 2.97 -0.10
CA SER A 199 -5.96 4.37 -0.25
C SER A 199 -5.13 4.87 0.95
N GLY A 200 -5.12 4.13 2.06
CA GLY A 200 -4.33 4.41 3.24
C GLY A 200 -4.49 5.83 3.80
N ALA A 201 -3.41 6.35 4.38
CA ALA A 201 -3.35 7.69 4.98
C ALA A 201 -3.33 8.84 3.96
N ILE A 202 -3.16 8.55 2.67
CA ILE A 202 -3.29 9.55 1.60
C ILE A 202 -4.77 9.96 1.42
N GLY A 203 -5.69 9.08 1.82
CA GLY A 203 -7.13 9.26 1.65
C GLY A 203 -7.56 9.03 0.19
N GLY A 204 -8.87 8.85 -0.01
CA GLY A 204 -9.44 8.58 -1.33
C GLY A 204 -10.39 7.38 -1.36
N LYS A 205 -11.03 7.15 -2.51
CA LYS A 205 -11.97 6.04 -2.71
C LYS A 205 -11.32 4.86 -3.44
N ASP A 206 -10.67 5.14 -4.56
CA ASP A 206 -10.05 4.13 -5.42
C ASP A 206 -8.56 4.41 -5.54
N SER A 207 -7.75 3.36 -5.41
CA SER A 207 -6.33 3.42 -5.69
C SER A 207 -5.86 2.16 -6.39
N HIS A 208 -4.80 2.28 -7.19
CA HIS A 208 -4.14 1.13 -7.80
C HIS A 208 -2.63 1.24 -7.69
N GLU A 209 -2.03 0.14 -7.26
CA GLU A 209 -0.58 -0.05 -7.23
C GLU A 209 -0.11 -0.70 -8.53
N PHE A 210 1.12 -0.37 -8.89
CA PHE A 210 1.83 -0.94 -10.01
C PHE A 210 2.98 -1.77 -9.47
N LEU A 211 2.88 -3.09 -9.58
CA LEU A 211 3.81 -4.03 -8.96
C LEU A 211 4.65 -4.77 -10.00
N LEU A 212 5.96 -4.78 -9.81
CA LEU A 212 6.85 -5.69 -10.50
C LEU A 212 6.90 -7.00 -9.72
N ALA A 213 6.47 -8.11 -10.33
CA ALA A 213 6.49 -9.42 -9.70
C ALA A 213 7.93 -9.89 -9.42
N THR A 214 8.25 -10.20 -8.17
CA THR A 214 9.54 -10.76 -7.74
C THR A 214 9.40 -11.42 -6.36
N GLU A 215 10.14 -12.50 -6.12
CA GLU A 215 10.13 -13.23 -4.85
C GLU A 215 10.65 -12.37 -3.67
N THR A 216 11.48 -11.37 -3.96
CA THR A 216 12.06 -10.42 -3.00
C THR A 216 11.15 -9.24 -2.67
N GLY A 217 9.95 -9.20 -3.27
CA GLY A 217 8.95 -8.16 -3.05
C GLY A 217 8.42 -8.13 -1.62
N GLU A 218 8.14 -6.93 -1.12
CA GLU A 218 7.53 -6.73 0.20
C GLU A 218 6.01 -6.90 0.14
N ASP A 219 5.39 -6.54 -0.98
CA ASP A 219 3.95 -6.57 -1.18
C ASP A 219 3.50 -7.96 -1.63
N THR A 220 2.36 -8.40 -1.08
CA THR A 220 1.68 -9.62 -1.52
C THR A 220 0.43 -9.24 -2.27
N VAL A 221 0.28 -9.74 -3.49
CA VAL A 221 -0.83 -9.49 -4.38
C VAL A 221 -1.60 -10.79 -4.58
N ILE A 222 -2.92 -10.71 -4.43
CA ILE A 222 -3.84 -11.79 -4.74
C ILE A 222 -4.36 -11.59 -6.15
N THR A 223 -4.21 -12.60 -7.02
CA THR A 223 -4.59 -12.51 -8.43
C THR A 223 -5.42 -13.72 -8.88
N CYS A 224 -6.29 -13.50 -9.85
CA CYS A 224 -7.05 -14.53 -10.53
C CYS A 224 -6.58 -14.66 -11.98
N THR A 225 -5.98 -15.81 -12.31
CA THR A 225 -5.47 -16.11 -13.65
C THR A 225 -6.58 -16.26 -14.71
N SER A 226 -7.84 -16.41 -14.27
CA SER A 226 -9.00 -16.59 -15.16
C SER A 226 -9.67 -15.26 -15.60
N CYS A 227 -9.77 -14.26 -14.71
CA CYS A 227 -10.52 -13.01 -14.98
C CYS A 227 -9.73 -11.71 -14.77
N SER A 228 -8.41 -11.81 -14.59
CA SER A 228 -7.48 -10.66 -14.41
C SER A 228 -7.68 -9.85 -13.12
N TYR A 229 -8.61 -10.23 -12.24
CA TYR A 229 -8.74 -9.64 -10.91
C TYR A 229 -7.41 -9.71 -10.18
N THR A 230 -6.90 -8.57 -9.71
CA THR A 230 -5.60 -8.45 -9.06
C THR A 230 -5.71 -7.34 -8.01
N ALA A 231 -5.41 -7.65 -6.76
CA ALA A 231 -5.49 -6.72 -5.65
C ALA A 231 -4.36 -6.97 -4.65
N ASN A 232 -3.85 -5.92 -4.02
CA ASN A 232 -2.97 -6.06 -2.86
C ASN A 232 -3.71 -6.86 -1.78
N ALA A 233 -3.03 -7.75 -1.05
CA ALA A 233 -3.62 -8.58 -0.01
C ALA A 233 -4.39 -7.76 1.04
N GLU A 234 -3.96 -6.53 1.31
CA GLU A 234 -4.64 -5.59 2.21
C GLU A 234 -6.03 -5.17 1.70
N LYS A 235 -6.26 -5.22 0.38
CA LYS A 235 -7.54 -4.86 -0.27
C LYS A 235 -8.30 -6.08 -0.80
N ALA A 236 -7.62 -7.17 -1.09
CA ALA A 236 -8.16 -8.30 -1.84
C ALA A 236 -9.39 -8.93 -1.18
N GLU A 237 -10.46 -9.03 -1.95
CA GLU A 237 -11.67 -9.81 -1.67
C GLU A 237 -11.52 -11.27 -2.12
N SER A 238 -12.15 -12.18 -1.39
CA SER A 238 -12.23 -13.60 -1.69
C SER A 238 -13.60 -14.15 -1.31
N THR A 239 -14.02 -15.22 -1.97
CA THR A 239 -15.19 -16.01 -1.57
C THR A 239 -14.78 -17.42 -1.16
N TYR A 240 -15.68 -18.08 -0.46
CA TYR A 240 -15.48 -19.43 0.08
C TYR A 240 -16.56 -20.36 -0.48
N PRO A 241 -16.31 -21.68 -0.56
CA PRO A 241 -17.35 -22.64 -0.86
C PRO A 241 -18.52 -22.49 0.12
N GLU A 242 -19.75 -22.55 -0.40
CA GLU A 242 -20.94 -22.56 0.46
C GLU A 242 -20.90 -23.79 1.39
N VAL A 243 -21.07 -23.53 2.68
CA VAL A 243 -21.29 -24.60 3.66
C VAL A 243 -22.76 -25.02 3.54
N PRO A 244 -23.07 -26.32 3.35
CA PRO A 244 -24.44 -26.79 3.28
C PRO A 244 -25.25 -26.34 4.50
N ALA A 245 -26.48 -25.88 4.26
CA ALA A 245 -27.39 -25.52 5.33
C ALA A 245 -27.73 -26.76 6.17
N GLU A 246 -27.47 -26.68 7.47
CA GLU A 246 -27.83 -27.70 8.44
C GLU A 246 -28.98 -27.19 9.32
N PRO A 247 -29.85 -28.07 9.83
CA PRO A 247 -30.82 -27.68 10.84
C PRO A 247 -30.10 -27.08 12.05
N GLU A 248 -30.62 -25.97 12.56
CA GLU A 248 -30.05 -25.35 13.76
C GLU A 248 -30.11 -26.32 14.95
N GLN A 249 -28.98 -26.41 15.65
CA GLN A 249 -28.84 -27.18 16.89
C GLN A 249 -29.02 -26.27 18.09
N ALA A 250 -29.39 -26.86 19.23
CA ALA A 250 -29.40 -26.15 20.50
C ALA A 250 -27.97 -25.83 20.95
N LEU A 251 -27.80 -24.73 21.65
CA LEU A 251 -26.52 -24.33 22.20
C LEU A 251 -26.12 -25.30 23.34
N GLU A 252 -24.95 -25.93 23.23
CA GLU A 252 -24.43 -26.90 24.20
C GLU A 252 -23.03 -26.50 24.69
N GLU A 253 -22.81 -26.49 26.01
CA GLU A 253 -21.47 -26.28 26.59
C GLU A 253 -20.62 -27.55 26.50
N VAL A 254 -19.38 -27.40 26.04
CA VAL A 254 -18.38 -28.45 25.94
C VAL A 254 -17.10 -28.02 26.65
N SER A 255 -16.59 -28.91 27.51
CA SER A 255 -15.31 -28.71 28.21
C SER A 255 -14.14 -28.95 27.25
N THR A 256 -13.23 -27.98 27.17
CA THR A 256 -12.07 -27.97 26.26
C THR A 256 -10.79 -27.58 27.02
N PRO A 257 -10.37 -28.37 28.03
CA PRO A 257 -9.27 -28.01 28.92
C PRO A 257 -7.93 -27.95 28.20
N GLY A 258 -7.25 -26.80 28.31
CA GLY A 258 -5.91 -26.60 27.75
C GLY A 258 -5.88 -26.35 26.23
N ILE A 259 -7.04 -26.29 25.57
CA ILE A 259 -7.14 -26.00 24.13
C ILE A 259 -7.20 -24.49 23.94
N LYS A 260 -6.22 -23.94 23.21
CA LYS A 260 -6.07 -22.48 23.00
C LYS A 260 -6.05 -22.04 21.55
N THR A 261 -6.02 -22.98 20.61
CA THR A 261 -5.90 -22.71 19.17
C THR A 261 -7.10 -23.28 18.42
N ILE A 262 -7.44 -22.66 17.29
CA ILE A 262 -8.51 -23.13 16.42
C ILE A 262 -8.22 -24.54 15.90
N ALA A 263 -7.01 -24.79 15.41
CA ALA A 263 -6.59 -26.12 14.96
C ALA A 263 -6.78 -27.20 16.05
N GLY A 264 -6.38 -26.90 17.29
CA GLY A 264 -6.55 -27.84 18.42
C GLY A 264 -8.02 -28.05 18.81
N LEU A 265 -8.85 -27.01 18.68
CA LEU A 265 -10.29 -27.11 18.93
C LEU A 265 -11.00 -27.94 17.86
N ALA A 266 -10.64 -27.72 16.59
CA ALA A 266 -11.21 -28.43 15.45
C ALA A 266 -10.87 -29.94 15.53
N GLU A 267 -9.61 -30.27 15.83
CA GLU A 267 -9.15 -31.64 16.05
C GLU A 267 -9.86 -32.31 17.23
N PHE A 268 -9.97 -31.62 18.37
CA PHE A 268 -10.61 -32.18 19.57
C PHE A 268 -12.09 -32.47 19.38
N LEU A 269 -12.80 -31.64 18.61
CA LEU A 269 -14.24 -31.75 18.40
C LEU A 269 -14.64 -32.49 17.12
N ASP A 270 -13.65 -32.94 16.34
CA ASP A 270 -13.81 -33.59 15.03
C ASP A 270 -14.67 -32.75 14.06
N VAL A 271 -14.30 -31.47 13.93
CA VAL A 271 -14.95 -30.52 13.01
C VAL A 271 -13.91 -29.81 12.16
N PRO A 272 -14.24 -29.36 10.94
CA PRO A 272 -13.34 -28.49 10.18
C PRO A 272 -13.19 -27.13 10.87
N GLU A 273 -12.05 -26.46 10.69
CA GLU A 273 -11.80 -25.12 11.24
C GLU A 273 -12.87 -24.10 10.79
N SER A 274 -13.46 -24.29 9.61
CA SER A 274 -14.56 -23.49 9.08
C SER A 274 -15.88 -23.61 9.87
N LYS A 275 -16.00 -24.60 10.76
CA LYS A 275 -17.13 -24.74 11.72
C LYS A 275 -16.84 -24.10 13.07
N THR A 276 -15.73 -23.38 13.21
CA THR A 276 -15.40 -22.63 14.42
C THR A 276 -15.45 -21.13 14.12
N LEU A 277 -15.79 -20.30 15.12
CA LEU A 277 -15.58 -18.85 15.05
C LEU A 277 -14.54 -18.44 16.10
N LYS A 278 -13.55 -17.65 15.68
CA LYS A 278 -12.54 -17.09 16.55
C LYS A 278 -12.91 -15.66 16.94
N ALA A 279 -12.55 -15.31 18.17
CA ALA A 279 -12.65 -13.96 18.71
C ALA A 279 -11.26 -13.31 18.73
N VAL A 280 -11.13 -12.16 18.09
CA VAL A 280 -9.89 -11.36 18.09
C VAL A 280 -10.19 -10.00 18.73
N PHE A 281 -9.27 -9.51 19.55
CA PHE A 281 -9.48 -8.29 20.33
C PHE A 281 -8.54 -7.19 19.84
N TYR A 282 -9.12 -6.04 19.55
CA TYR A 282 -8.41 -4.85 19.10
C TYR A 282 -8.69 -3.67 20.03
N MET A 283 -7.77 -2.71 20.04
CA MET A 283 -8.00 -1.36 20.54
C MET A 283 -8.10 -0.44 19.33
N SER A 284 -9.19 0.31 19.25
CA SER A 284 -9.46 1.30 18.20
C SER A 284 -9.62 2.66 18.86
N ASP A 285 -8.68 3.57 18.60
CA ASP A 285 -8.65 4.92 19.18
C ASP A 285 -8.81 4.92 20.72
N GLY A 286 -8.22 3.92 21.37
CA GLY A 286 -8.26 3.74 22.83
C GLY A 286 -9.45 2.94 23.38
N GLU A 287 -10.40 2.53 22.54
CA GLU A 287 -11.58 1.75 22.94
C GLU A 287 -11.49 0.28 22.49
N PRO A 288 -11.94 -0.69 23.30
CA PRO A 288 -11.90 -2.11 22.94
C PRO A 288 -12.91 -2.46 21.85
N VAL A 289 -12.49 -3.29 20.90
CA VAL A 289 -13.30 -3.83 19.80
C VAL A 289 -13.22 -5.36 19.81
N PHE A 290 -14.38 -5.99 19.77
CA PHE A 290 -14.53 -7.44 19.67
C PHE A 290 -14.76 -7.85 18.22
N VAL A 291 -13.86 -8.65 17.67
CA VAL A 291 -13.93 -9.10 16.27
C VAL A 291 -14.28 -10.57 16.21
N THR A 292 -15.34 -10.93 15.48
CA THR A 292 -15.74 -12.33 15.22
C THR A 292 -15.47 -12.70 13.76
N ILE A 293 -14.75 -13.79 13.52
CA ILE A 293 -14.48 -14.29 12.16
C ILE A 293 -14.41 -15.83 12.18
N ARG A 294 -14.64 -16.49 11.03
CA ARG A 294 -14.49 -17.94 10.90
C ARG A 294 -13.05 -18.37 11.23
N GLY A 295 -12.90 -19.54 11.86
CA GLY A 295 -11.63 -19.94 12.48
C GLY A 295 -10.48 -20.21 11.51
N ASP A 296 -10.79 -20.60 10.26
CA ASP A 296 -9.86 -20.84 9.16
C ASP A 296 -9.44 -19.54 8.41
N LEU A 297 -9.96 -18.39 8.83
CA LEU A 297 -9.68 -17.10 8.20
C LEU A 297 -8.89 -16.20 9.14
N GLU A 298 -8.11 -15.28 8.59
CA GLU A 298 -7.37 -14.27 9.34
C GLU A 298 -8.00 -12.89 9.19
N VAL A 299 -7.88 -12.05 10.23
CA VAL A 299 -8.37 -10.68 10.18
C VAL A 299 -7.42 -9.84 9.32
N ASN A 300 -7.98 -9.12 8.37
CA ASN A 300 -7.29 -8.07 7.64
C ASN A 300 -7.45 -6.76 8.41
N GLU A 301 -6.37 -6.30 9.05
CA GLU A 301 -6.37 -5.11 9.88
C GLU A 301 -6.66 -3.82 9.10
N VAL A 302 -6.29 -3.78 7.81
CA VAL A 302 -6.58 -2.63 6.93
C VAL A 302 -8.08 -2.53 6.69
N LYS A 303 -8.73 -3.65 6.33
CA LYS A 303 -10.20 -3.70 6.17
C LYS A 303 -10.92 -3.37 7.48
N LEU A 304 -10.44 -3.90 8.61
CA LEU A 304 -11.01 -3.62 9.93
C LEU A 304 -10.88 -2.14 10.30
N ARG A 305 -9.71 -1.53 10.09
CA ARG A 305 -9.47 -0.10 10.33
C ARG A 305 -10.43 0.76 9.49
N ASN A 306 -10.59 0.42 8.22
CA ASN A 306 -11.48 1.12 7.30
C ASN A 306 -12.96 1.00 7.73
N ALA A 307 -13.39 -0.20 8.15
CA ALA A 307 -14.73 -0.44 8.67
C ALA A 307 -15.03 0.35 9.96
N LEU A 308 -14.00 0.54 10.79
CA LEU A 308 -14.09 1.29 12.04
C LEU A 308 -13.91 2.80 11.86
N GLN A 309 -13.35 3.24 10.73
CA GLN A 309 -12.85 4.60 10.52
C GLN A 309 -11.82 5.02 11.60
N SER A 310 -10.97 4.07 11.98
CA SER A 310 -10.02 4.23 13.08
C SER A 310 -8.72 4.89 12.62
N ASN A 311 -8.18 5.80 13.45
CA ASN A 311 -6.86 6.38 13.22
C ASN A 311 -5.75 5.52 13.83
N ASP A 312 -6.01 4.93 15.00
CA ASP A 312 -5.12 4.00 15.68
C ASP A 312 -5.81 2.65 15.92
N LEU A 313 -5.32 1.61 15.24
CA LEU A 313 -5.80 0.25 15.41
C LEU A 313 -4.63 -0.66 15.76
N ARG A 314 -4.73 -1.36 16.89
CA ARG A 314 -3.75 -2.37 17.31
C ARG A 314 -4.42 -3.54 18.02
N LEU A 315 -3.73 -4.67 18.07
CA LEU A 315 -4.14 -5.77 18.93
C LEU A 315 -4.22 -5.29 20.40
N ALA A 316 -5.25 -5.76 21.09
CA ALA A 316 -5.39 -5.51 22.52
C ALA A 316 -4.38 -6.34 23.31
N GLU A 317 -3.79 -5.73 24.33
CA GLU A 317 -2.90 -6.44 25.25
C GLU A 317 -3.69 -7.26 26.27
N ASP A 318 -3.07 -8.30 26.83
CA ASP A 318 -3.69 -9.20 27.82
C ASP A 318 -4.38 -8.48 28.98
N HIS A 319 -3.80 -7.35 29.44
CA HIS A 319 -4.33 -6.59 30.56
C HIS A 319 -5.62 -5.82 30.17
N GLU A 320 -5.71 -5.34 28.93
CA GLU A 320 -6.88 -4.64 28.37
C GLU A 320 -8.02 -5.62 28.12
N VAL A 321 -7.71 -6.81 27.57
CA VAL A 321 -8.67 -7.90 27.38
C VAL A 321 -9.32 -8.30 28.71
N LYS A 322 -8.51 -8.44 29.77
CA LYS A 322 -9.00 -8.74 31.13
C LYS A 322 -9.84 -7.60 31.70
N ALA A 323 -9.42 -6.36 31.51
CA ALA A 323 -10.16 -5.18 31.98
C ALA A 323 -11.54 -5.05 31.31
N ALA A 324 -11.63 -5.46 30.04
CA ALA A 324 -12.87 -5.55 29.28
C ALA A 324 -13.75 -6.76 29.65
N GLY A 325 -13.30 -7.63 30.59
CA GLY A 325 -14.05 -8.82 31.02
C GLY A 325 -14.06 -9.95 29.99
N LEU A 326 -13.12 -9.96 29.04
CA LEU A 326 -13.03 -10.94 27.96
C LEU A 326 -12.09 -12.09 28.35
N VAL A 327 -12.43 -13.30 27.90
CA VAL A 327 -11.66 -14.53 28.21
C VAL A 327 -10.94 -15.01 26.96
N ALA A 328 -9.67 -14.61 26.80
CA ALA A 328 -8.86 -15.02 25.65
C ALA A 328 -8.81 -16.55 25.47
N GLY A 329 -8.97 -17.01 24.23
CA GLY A 329 -9.02 -18.43 23.88
C GLY A 329 -10.37 -19.13 24.15
N SER A 330 -11.32 -18.46 24.81
CA SER A 330 -12.66 -19.01 25.06
C SER A 330 -13.74 -17.93 25.06
N ALA A 331 -13.55 -16.85 24.30
CA ALA A 331 -14.54 -15.77 24.18
C ALA A 331 -15.48 -15.94 22.97
N SER A 332 -16.68 -15.38 23.08
CA SER A 332 -17.61 -15.18 21.98
C SER A 332 -18.47 -13.94 22.21
N ALA A 333 -19.15 -13.48 21.15
CA ALA A 333 -20.09 -12.37 21.22
C ALA A 333 -21.42 -12.72 21.94
N ILE A 334 -21.60 -13.97 22.40
CA ILE A 334 -22.82 -14.42 23.09
C ILE A 334 -22.93 -13.72 24.45
N GLY A 335 -24.00 -12.95 24.63
CA GLY A 335 -24.23 -12.18 25.87
C GLY A 335 -23.29 -10.97 26.05
N LEU A 336 -22.44 -10.66 25.06
CA LEU A 336 -21.52 -9.53 25.14
C LEU A 336 -22.27 -8.20 24.96
N THR A 337 -22.07 -7.28 25.90
CA THR A 337 -22.66 -5.94 25.90
C THR A 337 -21.61 -4.89 26.25
N GLY A 338 -21.80 -3.65 25.78
CA GLY A 338 -20.92 -2.52 26.11
C GLY A 338 -19.58 -2.47 25.35
N ILE A 339 -19.31 -3.43 24.46
CA ILE A 339 -18.13 -3.45 23.59
C ILE A 339 -18.60 -3.48 22.14
N LYS A 340 -17.95 -2.69 21.27
CA LYS A 340 -18.26 -2.66 19.83
C LYS A 340 -17.91 -4.02 19.21
N ARG A 341 -18.87 -4.63 18.52
CA ARG A 341 -18.73 -5.95 17.88
C ARG A 341 -18.67 -5.77 16.38
N VAL A 342 -17.56 -6.18 15.79
CA VAL A 342 -17.40 -6.29 14.34
C VAL A 342 -17.36 -7.77 13.99
N ALA A 343 -18.04 -8.17 12.93
CA ALA A 343 -17.96 -9.53 12.42
C ALA A 343 -17.68 -9.57 10.94
N ASP A 344 -16.92 -10.57 10.52
CA ASP A 344 -16.71 -10.87 9.12
C ASP A 344 -17.96 -11.47 8.47
N VAL A 345 -18.16 -11.24 7.18
CA VAL A 345 -19.27 -11.85 6.42
C VAL A 345 -19.27 -13.38 6.46
N SER A 346 -18.13 -14.02 6.73
CA SER A 346 -18.05 -15.48 6.89
C SER A 346 -18.95 -16.04 8.00
N ILE A 347 -19.36 -15.24 9.00
CA ILE A 347 -20.28 -15.73 10.05
C ILE A 347 -21.68 -16.03 9.50
N THR A 348 -22.03 -15.50 8.34
CA THR A 348 -23.31 -15.78 7.66
C THR A 348 -23.22 -17.00 6.75
N SER A 349 -22.02 -17.57 6.56
CA SER A 349 -21.78 -18.74 5.73
C SER A 349 -21.88 -20.03 6.56
N GLY A 350 -23.11 -20.49 6.79
CA GLY A 350 -23.41 -21.71 7.52
C GLY A 350 -24.07 -21.45 8.88
N GLY A 351 -23.89 -22.39 9.81
CA GLY A 351 -24.48 -22.36 11.14
C GLY A 351 -23.91 -23.48 12.01
N ASN A 352 -24.41 -23.56 13.25
CA ASN A 352 -23.97 -24.50 14.27
C ASN A 352 -22.48 -24.41 14.60
N PHE A 353 -21.95 -23.20 14.66
CA PHE A 353 -20.55 -22.94 14.93
C PHE A 353 -20.13 -23.35 16.34
N VAL A 354 -18.85 -23.67 16.47
CA VAL A 354 -18.16 -23.76 17.76
C VAL A 354 -17.58 -22.40 18.11
N VAL A 355 -17.93 -21.87 19.28
CA VAL A 355 -17.47 -20.55 19.76
C VAL A 355 -17.06 -20.62 21.22
N GLY A 356 -16.28 -19.66 21.72
CA GLY A 356 -15.91 -19.63 23.14
C GLY A 356 -17.13 -19.44 24.07
N ALA A 357 -17.12 -20.05 25.26
CA ALA A 357 -18.24 -19.95 26.20
C ALA A 357 -18.17 -18.77 27.18
N ASN A 358 -17.25 -17.82 26.95
CA ASN A 358 -16.92 -16.71 27.86
C ASN A 358 -16.50 -17.19 29.26
N LYS A 359 -15.97 -18.43 29.35
CA LYS A 359 -15.45 -19.08 30.55
C LYS A 359 -14.15 -19.80 30.18
N PRO A 360 -13.15 -19.86 31.08
CA PRO A 360 -11.94 -20.62 30.81
C PRO A 360 -12.24 -22.07 30.44
N ASP A 361 -11.48 -22.61 29.49
CA ASP A 361 -11.49 -24.03 29.13
C ASP A 361 -12.87 -24.57 28.69
N THR A 362 -13.73 -23.70 28.14
CA THR A 362 -15.11 -24.06 27.76
C THR A 362 -15.51 -23.39 26.45
N HIS A 363 -16.18 -24.14 25.58
CA HIS A 363 -16.75 -23.67 24.32
C HIS A 363 -18.23 -24.03 24.23
N PHE A 364 -18.98 -23.31 23.39
CA PHE A 364 -20.32 -23.69 22.96
C PHE A 364 -20.26 -24.39 21.60
N LYS A 365 -21.05 -25.44 21.42
CA LYS A 365 -21.43 -26.00 20.12
C LYS A 365 -22.83 -25.54 19.73
N GLY A 366 -23.11 -25.50 18.43
CA GLY A 366 -24.45 -25.19 17.92
C GLY A 366 -24.78 -23.68 17.89
N ALA A 367 -23.77 -22.80 17.92
CA ALA A 367 -23.98 -21.36 17.88
C ALA A 367 -24.40 -20.89 16.48
N ASN A 368 -25.42 -20.02 16.40
CA ASN A 368 -25.98 -19.52 15.15
C ASN A 368 -26.13 -18.00 15.18
N TYR A 369 -25.69 -17.34 14.10
CA TYR A 369 -26.00 -15.93 13.84
C TYR A 369 -27.29 -15.84 13.02
N PRO A 370 -28.25 -14.96 13.35
CA PRO A 370 -28.25 -13.97 14.44
C PRO A 370 -28.91 -14.46 15.74
N ARG A 371 -29.23 -15.75 15.88
CA ARG A 371 -29.99 -16.30 17.03
C ARG A 371 -29.29 -16.09 18.37
N ASP A 372 -28.01 -16.45 18.47
CA ASP A 372 -27.29 -16.52 19.75
C ASP A 372 -26.41 -15.30 20.03
N PHE A 373 -25.99 -14.58 18.98
CA PHE A 373 -25.17 -13.38 19.10
C PHE A 373 -25.45 -12.38 17.97
N GLN A 374 -25.07 -11.13 18.20
CA GLN A 374 -25.27 -10.00 17.31
C GLN A 374 -23.93 -9.30 17.05
N ALA A 375 -23.82 -8.61 15.92
CA ALA A 375 -22.68 -7.77 15.57
C ALA A 375 -23.20 -6.38 15.19
N ASP A 376 -22.46 -5.34 15.57
CA ASP A 376 -22.83 -3.94 15.29
C ASP A 376 -22.44 -3.57 13.84
N ILE A 377 -21.36 -4.18 13.32
CA ILE A 377 -20.91 -4.06 11.94
C ILE A 377 -20.66 -5.47 11.39
N VAL A 378 -21.26 -5.80 10.25
CA VAL A 378 -20.97 -7.01 9.49
C VAL A 378 -20.44 -6.60 8.12
N THR A 379 -19.17 -6.88 7.85
CA THR A 379 -18.50 -6.49 6.60
C THR A 379 -17.31 -7.41 6.34
N ASP A 380 -16.79 -7.43 5.10
CA ASP A 380 -15.57 -8.17 4.79
C ASP A 380 -14.38 -7.57 5.57
N ILE A 381 -13.86 -8.36 6.49
CA ILE A 381 -12.63 -8.07 7.25
C ILE A 381 -11.66 -9.26 7.17
N ALA A 382 -11.90 -10.20 6.26
CA ALA A 382 -11.05 -11.36 6.08
C ALA A 382 -9.85 -11.04 5.17
N LEU A 383 -8.69 -11.56 5.52
CA LEU A 383 -7.51 -11.57 4.66
C LEU A 383 -7.69 -12.64 3.59
N ALA A 384 -7.74 -12.23 2.32
CA ALA A 384 -7.78 -13.16 1.20
C ALA A 384 -6.47 -13.96 1.10
N GLN A 385 -6.59 -15.26 0.84
CA GLN A 385 -5.48 -16.20 0.76
C GLN A 385 -5.48 -16.95 -0.58
N PRO A 386 -4.30 -17.37 -1.08
CA PRO A 386 -4.23 -18.26 -2.22
C PRO A 386 -5.00 -19.56 -1.93
N GLY A 387 -5.66 -20.12 -2.96
CA GLY A 387 -6.53 -21.30 -2.81
C GLY A 387 -8.01 -20.97 -2.61
N GLN A 388 -8.34 -19.75 -2.17
CA GLN A 388 -9.73 -19.29 -2.04
C GLN A 388 -10.32 -18.93 -3.41
N LEU A 389 -11.65 -18.72 -3.47
CA LEU A 389 -12.35 -18.48 -4.72
C LEU A 389 -12.38 -16.99 -5.07
N CYS A 390 -12.26 -16.68 -6.35
CA CYS A 390 -12.33 -15.33 -6.86
C CYS A 390 -13.78 -14.82 -6.77
N PRO A 391 -14.01 -13.62 -6.20
CA PRO A 391 -15.36 -13.06 -6.08
C PRO A 391 -15.98 -12.70 -7.44
N ARG A 392 -15.18 -12.62 -8.51
CA ARG A 392 -15.62 -12.21 -9.84
C ARG A 392 -15.99 -13.40 -10.75
N CYS A 393 -15.30 -14.54 -10.63
CA CYS A 393 -15.50 -15.69 -11.53
C CYS A 393 -15.45 -17.07 -10.86
N GLY A 394 -15.28 -17.15 -9.54
CA GLY A 394 -15.27 -18.40 -8.79
C GLY A 394 -14.06 -19.32 -9.02
N HIS A 395 -13.06 -18.90 -9.79
CA HIS A 395 -11.80 -19.65 -9.95
C HIS A 395 -10.86 -19.43 -8.76
N ILE A 396 -9.88 -20.31 -8.61
CA ILE A 396 -8.89 -20.24 -7.52
C ILE A 396 -8.02 -18.98 -7.65
N LEU A 397 -7.81 -18.32 -6.52
CA LEU A 397 -6.90 -17.19 -6.36
C LEU A 397 -5.46 -17.69 -6.11
N GLU A 398 -4.50 -16.97 -6.67
CA GLU A 398 -3.06 -17.18 -6.52
C GLU A 398 -2.43 -15.98 -5.81
N SER A 399 -1.25 -16.18 -5.22
CA SER A 399 -0.49 -15.10 -4.57
C SER A 399 0.82 -14.86 -5.31
N ILE A 400 1.11 -13.59 -5.57
CA ILE A 400 2.37 -13.13 -6.16
C ILE A 400 3.01 -12.11 -5.22
N LYS A 401 4.32 -12.20 -5.02
CA LYS A 401 5.09 -11.14 -4.36
C LYS A 401 5.56 -10.10 -5.37
N GLY A 402 5.62 -8.84 -4.97
CA GLY A 402 6.05 -7.77 -5.87
C GLY A 402 6.67 -6.58 -5.16
N ILE A 403 7.37 -5.77 -5.96
CA ILE A 403 7.84 -4.45 -5.56
C ILE A 403 6.90 -3.43 -6.18
N GLU A 404 6.23 -2.64 -5.34
CA GLU A 404 5.46 -1.47 -5.78
C GLU A 404 6.37 -0.42 -6.43
N VAL A 405 6.25 -0.23 -7.74
CA VAL A 405 7.04 0.72 -8.55
C VAL A 405 6.27 2.00 -8.90
N GLY A 406 4.98 2.06 -8.58
CA GLY A 406 4.17 3.26 -8.66
C GLY A 406 2.77 3.06 -8.10
N HIS A 407 2.08 4.16 -7.83
CA HIS A 407 0.75 4.17 -7.24
C HIS A 407 -0.06 5.34 -7.79
N ILE A 408 -1.34 5.11 -8.05
CA ILE A 408 -2.30 6.12 -8.49
C ILE A 408 -3.52 6.15 -7.55
N PHE A 409 -4.02 7.35 -7.24
CA PHE A 409 -5.07 7.57 -6.26
C PHE A 409 -6.14 8.55 -6.79
N LYS A 410 -7.40 8.28 -6.43
CA LYS A 410 -8.49 9.26 -6.48
C LYS A 410 -8.67 9.89 -5.11
N LEU A 411 -8.17 11.11 -4.93
CA LEU A 411 -8.17 11.82 -3.65
C LEU A 411 -9.53 12.45 -3.32
N GLY A 412 -10.36 12.70 -4.33
CA GLY A 412 -11.64 13.41 -4.14
C GLY A 412 -11.41 14.87 -3.74
N THR A 413 -12.14 15.35 -2.74
CA THR A 413 -12.17 16.76 -2.34
C THR A 413 -11.43 17.06 -1.05
N PHE A 414 -10.78 16.08 -0.41
CA PHE A 414 -10.18 16.25 0.91
C PHE A 414 -9.24 17.47 1.00
N PHE A 415 -8.26 17.56 0.09
CA PHE A 415 -7.29 18.66 0.07
C PHE A 415 -7.93 19.99 -0.33
N SER A 416 -8.84 19.98 -1.31
CA SER A 416 -9.46 21.19 -1.82
C SER A 416 -10.45 21.81 -0.83
N GLU A 417 -11.20 21.00 -0.08
CA GLU A 417 -12.05 21.47 1.00
C GLU A 417 -11.21 22.00 2.18
N THR A 418 -10.16 21.27 2.55
CA THR A 418 -9.32 21.64 3.71
C THR A 418 -8.48 22.89 3.45
N LEU A 419 -7.95 23.05 2.24
CA LEU A 419 -7.09 24.19 1.85
C LEU A 419 -7.85 25.29 1.09
N ASP A 420 -9.16 25.15 0.96
CA ASP A 420 -10.06 26.12 0.34
C ASP A 420 -9.70 26.40 -1.14
N ALA A 421 -9.41 25.35 -1.90
CA ALA A 421 -9.18 25.36 -3.34
C ALA A 421 -10.49 25.08 -4.11
N TYR A 422 -11.22 26.14 -4.42
CA TYR A 422 -12.52 26.09 -5.10
C TYR A 422 -12.49 26.77 -6.47
N PHE A 423 -13.40 26.38 -7.36
CA PHE A 423 -13.65 27.02 -8.65
C PHE A 423 -15.13 27.38 -8.82
N LEU A 424 -15.44 28.25 -9.78
CA LEU A 424 -16.81 28.54 -10.21
C LEU A 424 -17.24 27.60 -11.34
N ASP A 425 -18.30 26.83 -11.12
CA ASP A 425 -18.90 25.97 -12.14
C ASP A 425 -19.63 26.77 -13.24
N SER A 426 -20.20 26.06 -14.22
CA SER A 426 -20.90 26.68 -15.35
C SER A 426 -22.17 27.46 -14.94
N GLU A 427 -22.69 27.21 -13.74
CA GLU A 427 -23.82 27.92 -13.14
C GLU A 427 -23.38 29.05 -12.20
N GLY A 428 -22.07 29.25 -12.04
CA GLY A 428 -21.49 30.24 -11.13
C GLY A 428 -21.51 29.80 -9.66
N GLN A 429 -21.73 28.52 -9.37
CA GLN A 429 -21.65 27.99 -8.00
C GLN A 429 -20.20 27.64 -7.64
N ARG A 430 -19.85 27.87 -6.38
CA ARG A 430 -18.52 27.56 -5.85
C ARG A 430 -18.43 26.07 -5.53
N ARG A 431 -17.55 25.34 -6.23
CA ARG A 431 -17.36 23.89 -6.08
C ARG A 431 -15.91 23.56 -5.69
N PRO A 432 -15.66 22.59 -4.79
CA PRO A 432 -14.31 22.16 -4.47
C PRO A 432 -13.71 21.45 -5.68
N ILE A 433 -12.40 21.63 -5.91
CA ILE A 433 -11.70 20.95 -7.00
C ILE A 433 -11.55 19.47 -6.66
N ILE A 434 -11.89 18.58 -7.58
CA ILE A 434 -11.73 17.13 -7.40
C ILE A 434 -10.33 16.70 -7.84
N MET A 435 -9.61 16.00 -6.96
CA MET A 435 -8.19 15.71 -7.14
C MET A 435 -7.87 14.23 -7.32
N GLY A 436 -6.83 13.95 -8.10
CA GLY A 436 -6.11 12.67 -8.10
C GLY A 436 -4.61 12.89 -7.90
N CYS A 437 -3.89 11.90 -7.41
CA CYS A 437 -2.42 11.94 -7.33
C CYS A 437 -1.76 10.64 -7.79
N TYR A 438 -0.54 10.77 -8.30
CA TYR A 438 0.10 9.71 -9.09
C TYR A 438 1.62 9.71 -8.86
N GLY A 439 2.16 8.71 -8.14
CA GLY A 439 3.58 8.55 -7.81
C GLY A 439 4.32 7.46 -8.60
N ILE A 440 5.58 7.70 -8.97
CA ILE A 440 6.56 6.69 -9.46
C ILE A 440 7.91 6.99 -8.79
N GLY A 441 8.49 6.02 -8.09
CA GLY A 441 9.85 6.15 -7.53
C GLY A 441 10.91 5.91 -8.61
N VAL A 442 11.66 6.95 -9.01
CA VAL A 442 12.60 6.88 -10.14
C VAL A 442 13.81 5.98 -9.81
N GLY A 443 14.39 6.16 -8.62
CA GLY A 443 15.48 5.31 -8.12
C GLY A 443 15.03 3.86 -7.91
N ARG A 444 13.81 3.67 -7.38
CA ARG A 444 13.19 2.36 -7.22
C ARG A 444 12.99 1.67 -8.58
N LEU A 445 12.60 2.42 -9.61
CA LEU A 445 12.42 1.89 -10.96
C LEU A 445 13.73 1.41 -11.59
N LEU A 446 14.85 2.09 -11.32
CA LEU A 446 16.18 1.60 -11.69
C LEU A 446 16.52 0.28 -10.97
N ALA A 447 16.26 0.21 -9.66
CA ALA A 447 16.47 -1.01 -8.88
C ALA A 447 15.63 -2.18 -9.42
N ALA A 448 14.34 -1.92 -9.68
CA ALA A 448 13.41 -2.88 -10.28
C ALA A 448 13.89 -3.40 -11.64
N ALA A 449 14.44 -2.52 -12.49
CA ALA A 449 15.04 -2.94 -13.77
C ALA A 449 16.25 -3.84 -13.61
N VAL A 450 17.07 -3.63 -12.58
CA VAL A 450 18.20 -4.52 -12.28
C VAL A 450 17.71 -5.84 -11.67
N GLU A 451 16.74 -5.79 -10.74
CA GLU A 451 16.17 -6.98 -10.09
C GLU A 451 15.57 -7.94 -11.11
N GLN A 452 14.82 -7.41 -12.09
CA GLN A 452 14.20 -8.21 -13.15
C GLN A 452 15.20 -8.68 -14.21
N ASN A 453 16.23 -7.86 -14.50
CA ASN A 453 17.13 -8.10 -15.64
C ASN A 453 18.57 -8.23 -15.17
N ASN A 454 18.88 -9.38 -14.59
CA ASN A 454 20.25 -9.78 -14.25
C ASN A 454 20.45 -11.29 -14.45
N ASP A 455 21.71 -11.68 -14.51
CA ASP A 455 22.15 -13.08 -14.55
C ASP A 455 23.38 -13.28 -13.64
N GLU A 456 23.98 -14.47 -13.70
CA GLU A 456 25.17 -14.81 -12.92
C GLU A 456 26.38 -13.91 -13.20
N GLN A 457 26.42 -13.22 -14.35
CA GLN A 457 27.53 -12.37 -14.77
C GLN A 457 27.30 -10.88 -14.44
N GLY A 458 26.05 -10.44 -14.29
CA GLY A 458 25.72 -9.12 -13.80
C GLY A 458 24.41 -8.56 -14.34
N ILE A 459 24.38 -7.23 -14.52
CA ILE A 459 23.19 -6.50 -14.95
C ILE A 459 22.98 -6.63 -16.46
N VAL A 460 21.77 -7.00 -16.86
CA VAL A 460 21.33 -7.08 -18.27
C VAL A 460 20.33 -5.95 -18.54
N PHE A 461 20.80 -4.71 -18.62
CA PHE A 461 19.89 -3.57 -18.75
C PHE A 461 18.98 -3.68 -20.00
N PRO A 462 17.67 -3.36 -19.86
CA PRO A 462 16.85 -3.06 -21.02
C PRO A 462 17.47 -1.91 -21.83
N VAL A 463 17.54 -2.08 -23.15
CA VAL A 463 18.20 -1.14 -24.08
C VAL A 463 17.82 0.33 -23.85
N PRO A 464 16.53 0.68 -23.58
CA PRO A 464 16.14 2.07 -23.35
C PRO A 464 16.82 2.71 -22.13
N VAL A 465 17.06 1.93 -21.07
CA VAL A 465 17.57 2.42 -19.77
C VAL A 465 19.06 2.12 -19.55
N ALA A 466 19.71 1.38 -20.44
CA ALA A 466 21.15 1.10 -20.36
C ALA A 466 21.99 2.40 -20.36
N PRO A 467 23.01 2.56 -19.50
CA PRO A 467 23.75 3.82 -19.38
C PRO A 467 24.53 4.21 -20.65
N TYR A 468 24.97 3.20 -21.41
CA TYR A 468 25.57 3.30 -22.74
C TYR A 468 25.06 2.15 -23.60
N GLN A 469 25.01 2.34 -24.92
CA GLN A 469 24.56 1.32 -25.88
C GLN A 469 25.69 0.38 -26.33
N ALA A 470 26.95 0.78 -26.17
CA ALA A 470 28.11 -0.01 -26.56
C ALA A 470 29.26 0.19 -25.56
N HIS A 471 29.98 -0.89 -25.25
CA HIS A 471 31.19 -0.88 -24.45
C HIS A 471 32.36 -1.34 -25.33
N LEU A 472 33.19 -0.39 -25.77
CA LEU A 472 34.37 -0.68 -26.58
C LEU A 472 35.54 -1.03 -25.67
N VAL A 473 35.98 -2.29 -25.70
CA VAL A 473 37.09 -2.80 -24.91
C VAL A 473 38.30 -3.00 -25.84
N GLY A 474 39.35 -2.20 -25.66
CA GLY A 474 40.61 -2.45 -26.33
C GLY A 474 41.45 -3.42 -25.52
N LEU A 475 41.75 -4.58 -26.09
CA LEU A 475 42.50 -5.65 -25.42
C LEU A 475 44.00 -5.34 -25.32
N ASN A 476 44.52 -4.51 -26.24
CA ASN A 476 45.92 -4.07 -26.31
C ASN A 476 45.97 -2.58 -26.66
N ILE A 477 45.52 -1.72 -25.75
CA ILE A 477 45.73 -0.27 -25.89
C ILE A 477 47.06 0.04 -25.20
N ALA A 478 48.10 0.26 -26.00
CA ALA A 478 49.43 0.66 -25.54
C ALA A 478 49.42 2.06 -24.90
#